data_AF-A0A7K1C7R1-F1
#
_entry.id   AF-A0A7K1C7R1-F1
#
_cell.length_a   1.000
_cell.length_b   1.000
_cell.length_c   1.000
_cell.angle_alpha   90.00
_cell.angle_beta   90.00
_cell.angle_gamma   90.00
#
_symmetry.space_group_name_H-M   'P 1'
#
loop_
_entity.id
_entity.type
_entity.pdbx_description
1 polymer ?
#
loop_
_entity_poly.entity_id
_entity_poly.type
_entity_poly.pdbx_seq_one_letter_code
_entity_poly.pdbx_strand_id
1 'polypeptide(L)'
;SVVGTNSEQTYKRYLRPGDRLTMRTVIDSISDEKTTGLGTGHFVSTRQDYYDADDQLVGSMLFRIFRFQPKAKAPAAKPKPPRPRPATTHDNQWWFDELNEGRLCAQACADCGRVRFPTGPLCPSCHSRAYDKVEMPMSGTIHSYVVAHYPQVPSFDYPLPIVLVDIDPGTSHAGKTGNDKVRMIMNTADSPESALAVGARVRIEIRATDPDMKLPFAIIDSTGATS
;
A
#
# COMPACT_ATOMS: atom_id res chain seq x y z
N SER A 1 12.08 -4.61 -16.47
CA SER A 1 12.15 -5.21 -15.14
C SER A 1 13.58 -5.23 -14.61
N VAL A 2 13.76 -5.45 -13.31
CA VAL A 2 15.08 -5.54 -12.68
C VAL A 2 15.09 -6.73 -11.72
N VAL A 3 16.22 -7.42 -11.62
CA VAL A 3 16.45 -8.45 -10.61
C VAL A 3 17.87 -8.29 -10.05
N GLY A 4 18.03 -8.38 -8.74
CA GLY A 4 19.36 -8.48 -8.12
C GLY A 4 19.96 -9.85 -8.41
N THR A 5 21.19 -9.89 -8.92
CA THR A 5 21.83 -11.15 -9.35
C THR A 5 23.06 -11.49 -8.53
N ASN A 6 23.76 -10.49 -7.99
CA ASN A 6 24.89 -10.73 -7.09
C ASN A 6 25.09 -9.57 -6.12
N SER A 7 25.61 -9.86 -4.93
CA SER A 7 26.00 -8.89 -3.92
C SER A 7 27.29 -9.35 -3.25
N GLU A 8 28.34 -8.54 -3.36
CA GLU A 8 29.63 -8.77 -2.70
C GLU A 8 29.91 -7.62 -1.74
N GLN A 9 30.26 -7.94 -0.50
CA GLN A 9 30.49 -6.95 0.55
C GLN A 9 31.86 -7.15 1.17
N THR A 10 32.56 -6.04 1.41
CA THR A 10 33.82 -6.02 2.14
C THR A 10 33.71 -5.05 3.30
N TYR A 11 34.02 -5.53 4.50
CA TYR A 11 34.04 -4.72 5.71
C TYR A 11 35.48 -4.50 6.15
N LYS A 12 35.94 -3.25 6.19
CA LYS A 12 37.27 -2.88 6.69
C LYS A 12 37.28 -2.79 8.22
N ARG A 13 36.16 -2.37 8.80
CA ARG A 13 35.91 -2.40 10.25
C ARG A 13 34.42 -2.51 10.55
N TYR A 14 34.10 -2.86 11.80
CA TYR A 14 32.73 -2.82 12.31
C TYR A 14 32.30 -1.38 12.64
N LEU A 15 30.99 -1.14 12.51
CA LEU A 15 30.33 0.11 12.90
C LEU A 15 30.05 0.14 14.40
N ARG A 16 30.03 1.35 14.96
CA ARG A 16 29.67 1.59 16.36
C ARG A 16 28.54 2.62 16.45
N PRO A 17 27.69 2.56 17.49
CA PRO A 17 26.72 3.62 17.76
C PRO A 17 27.43 4.97 17.83
N GLY A 18 26.90 5.95 17.09
CA GLY A 18 27.49 7.29 16.97
C GLY A 18 28.34 7.51 15.70
N ASP A 19 28.73 6.45 14.99
CA ASP A 19 29.39 6.59 13.68
C ASP A 19 28.50 7.37 12.71
N ARG A 20 29.06 8.39 12.06
CA ARG A 20 28.42 9.12 10.97
C ARG A 20 29.04 8.65 9.66
N LEU A 21 28.20 8.13 8.77
CA LEU A 21 28.66 7.57 7.52
C LEU A 21 28.22 8.40 6.32
N THR A 22 29.12 8.53 5.35
CA THR A 22 28.82 9.01 4.02
C THR A 22 28.93 7.85 3.04
N MET A 23 27.96 7.70 2.15
CA MET A 23 27.98 6.68 1.10
C MET A 23 28.19 7.35 -0.25
N ARG A 24 29.16 6.83 -1.00
CA ARG A 24 29.36 7.18 -2.41
C ARG A 24 28.99 6.01 -3.30
N THR A 25 28.11 6.26 -4.24
CA THR A 25 27.66 5.27 -5.22
C THR A 25 28.24 5.59 -6.59
N VAL A 26 28.83 4.61 -7.26
CA VAL A 26 29.30 4.72 -8.64
C VAL A 26 28.78 3.56 -9.48
N ILE A 27 28.46 3.81 -10.74
CA ILE A 27 28.28 2.73 -11.71
C ILE A 27 29.67 2.15 -11.97
N ASP A 28 29.88 0.92 -11.51
CA ASP A 28 31.15 0.22 -11.65
C ASP A 28 31.30 -0.35 -13.06
N SER A 29 30.23 -0.97 -13.57
CA SER A 29 30.23 -1.58 -14.90
C SER A 29 28.82 -1.74 -15.46
N ILE A 30 28.70 -1.67 -16.78
CA ILE A 30 27.52 -2.08 -17.53
C ILE A 30 28.01 -3.11 -18.55
N SER A 31 27.42 -4.31 -18.56
CA SER A 31 27.77 -5.33 -19.55
C SER A 31 27.23 -4.98 -20.92
N ASP A 32 27.75 -5.64 -21.96
CA ASP A 32 27.03 -5.76 -23.23
C ASP A 32 25.64 -6.36 -23.01
N GLU A 33 24.76 -6.21 -24.00
CA GLU A 33 23.44 -6.79 -23.95
C GLU A 33 23.53 -8.33 -23.91
N LYS A 34 22.75 -8.93 -23.00
CA LYS A 34 22.68 -10.38 -22.80
C LYS A 34 21.23 -10.83 -22.83
N THR A 35 21.00 -11.97 -23.46
CA THR A 35 19.72 -12.66 -23.42
C THR A 35 19.76 -13.78 -22.39
N THR A 36 18.80 -13.77 -21.47
CA THR A 36 18.63 -14.79 -20.43
C THR A 36 17.23 -15.41 -20.50
N GLY A 37 16.92 -16.35 -19.61
CA GLY A 37 15.57 -16.89 -19.46
C GLY A 37 14.52 -15.83 -19.07
N LEU A 38 14.93 -14.75 -18.38
CA LEU A 38 14.03 -13.68 -17.94
C LEU A 38 13.73 -12.67 -19.07
N GLY A 39 14.66 -12.52 -20.02
CA GLY A 39 14.59 -11.53 -21.07
C GLY A 39 15.96 -11.04 -21.52
N THR A 40 15.94 -10.02 -22.37
CA THR A 40 17.14 -9.42 -22.96
C THR A 40 17.41 -8.06 -22.30
N GLY A 41 18.67 -7.80 -21.94
CA GLY A 41 19.08 -6.55 -21.30
C GLY A 41 20.52 -6.55 -20.80
N HIS A 42 20.84 -5.70 -19.83
CA HIS A 42 22.22 -5.47 -19.37
C HIS A 42 22.37 -5.84 -17.90
N PHE A 43 23.55 -6.36 -17.55
CA PHE A 43 23.98 -6.42 -16.16
C PHE A 43 24.60 -5.08 -15.79
N VAL A 44 24.08 -4.43 -14.74
CA VAL A 44 24.60 -3.17 -14.21
C VAL A 44 25.15 -3.46 -12.83
N SER A 45 26.46 -3.28 -12.65
CA SER A 45 27.11 -3.35 -11.34
C SER A 45 27.28 -1.94 -10.79
N THR A 46 26.86 -1.75 -9.55
CA THR A 46 27.02 -0.49 -8.82
C THR A 46 27.91 -0.76 -7.62
N ARG A 47 28.96 0.04 -7.43
CA ARG A 47 29.79 0.01 -6.23
C ARG A 47 29.36 1.10 -5.27
N GLN A 48 29.16 0.72 -4.01
CA GLN A 48 28.85 1.61 -2.90
C GLN A 48 30.02 1.55 -1.92
N ASP A 49 30.69 2.68 -1.74
CA ASP A 49 31.80 2.82 -0.78
C ASP A 49 31.31 3.67 0.39
N TYR A 50 31.53 3.19 1.62
CA TYR A 50 31.08 3.82 2.86
C TYR A 50 32.28 4.38 3.62
N TYR A 51 32.21 5.66 3.97
CA TYR A 51 33.26 6.39 4.67
C TYR A 51 32.72 6.89 6.00
N ASP A 52 33.57 6.98 7.02
CA ASP A 52 33.23 7.63 8.29
C ASP A 52 33.44 9.15 8.23
N ALA A 53 33.27 9.82 9.38
CA ALA A 53 33.38 11.27 9.50
C ALA A 53 34.80 11.81 9.21
N ASP A 54 35.82 10.95 9.26
CA ASP A 54 37.21 11.27 8.98
C ASP A 54 37.64 10.80 7.56
N ASP A 55 36.65 10.57 6.69
CA ASP A 55 36.80 10.06 5.31
C ASP A 55 37.56 8.72 5.21
N GLN A 56 37.56 7.92 6.27
CA GLN A 56 38.16 6.58 6.23
C GLN A 56 37.16 5.55 5.69
N LEU A 57 37.61 4.73 4.73
CA LEU A 57 36.78 3.67 4.16
C LEU A 57 36.45 2.60 5.22
N VAL A 58 35.17 2.45 5.52
CA VAL A 58 34.65 1.49 6.49
C VAL A 58 34.23 0.18 5.83
N GLY A 59 33.74 0.25 4.61
CA GLY A 59 33.35 -0.91 3.84
C GLY A 59 32.89 -0.55 2.44
N SER A 60 32.67 -1.59 1.62
CA SER A 60 32.16 -1.45 0.27
C SER A 60 31.17 -2.56 -0.07
N MET A 61 30.26 -2.28 -1.00
CA MET A 61 29.36 -3.26 -1.59
C MET A 61 29.39 -3.12 -3.11
N LEU A 62 29.67 -4.22 -3.81
CA LEU A 62 29.42 -4.34 -5.25
C LEU A 62 28.10 -5.07 -5.45
N PHE A 63 27.09 -4.35 -5.93
CA PHE A 63 25.76 -4.89 -6.17
C PHE A 63 25.50 -4.95 -7.67
N ARG A 64 25.19 -6.15 -8.18
CA ARG A 64 24.87 -6.37 -9.59
C ARG A 64 23.40 -6.67 -9.76
N ILE A 65 22.78 -5.93 -10.66
CA ILE A 65 21.42 -6.16 -11.14
C ILE A 65 21.43 -6.57 -12.61
N PHE A 66 20.41 -7.30 -13.04
CA PHE A 66 20.09 -7.46 -14.44
C PHE A 66 18.86 -6.60 -14.75
N ARG A 67 19.03 -5.58 -15.60
CA ARG A 67 17.95 -4.73 -16.08
C ARG A 67 17.57 -5.21 -17.48
N PHE A 68 16.34 -5.67 -17.64
CA PHE A 68 15.92 -6.38 -18.85
C PHE A 68 14.50 -6.07 -19.30
N GLN A 69 14.25 -6.27 -20.59
CA GLN A 69 12.92 -6.36 -21.17
C GLN A 69 12.40 -7.78 -20.97
N PRO A 70 11.33 -8.00 -20.18
CA PRO A 70 10.76 -9.33 -20.00
C PRO A 70 10.30 -9.89 -21.33
N LYS A 71 10.54 -11.19 -21.58
CA LYS A 71 9.82 -11.87 -22.67
C LYS A 71 8.32 -11.77 -22.38
N ALA A 72 7.56 -11.32 -23.37
CA ALA A 72 6.11 -11.37 -23.30
C ALA A 72 5.69 -12.81 -22.99
N LYS A 73 5.19 -13.05 -21.77
CA LYS A 73 4.58 -14.34 -21.47
C LYS A 73 3.30 -14.41 -22.30
N ALA A 74 3.22 -15.39 -23.19
CA ALA A 74 1.93 -15.78 -23.75
C ALA A 74 0.99 -16.04 -22.56
N PRO A 75 -0.21 -15.45 -22.52
CA PRO A 75 -1.14 -15.70 -21.45
C PRO A 75 -1.56 -17.18 -21.53
N ALA A 76 -0.93 -18.03 -20.73
CA ALA A 76 -1.52 -19.32 -20.44
C ALA A 76 -2.80 -19.02 -19.67
N ALA A 77 -3.96 -19.34 -20.28
CA ALA A 77 -5.29 -19.19 -19.70
C ALA A 77 -5.48 -20.14 -18.50
N LYS A 78 -4.71 -19.91 -17.44
CA LYS A 78 -5.01 -20.46 -16.12
C LYS A 78 -6.10 -19.57 -15.51
N PRO A 79 -7.12 -20.15 -14.85
CA PRO A 79 -8.12 -19.36 -14.16
C PRO A 79 -7.42 -18.40 -13.18
N LYS A 80 -7.91 -17.15 -13.15
CA LYS A 80 -7.38 -16.11 -12.28
C LYS A 80 -7.44 -16.59 -10.83
N PRO A 81 -6.31 -16.67 -10.10
CA PRO A 81 -6.35 -17.14 -8.73
C PRO A 81 -7.20 -16.18 -7.88
N PRO A 82 -7.81 -16.68 -6.81
CA PRO A 82 -8.64 -15.85 -5.95
C PRO A 82 -7.81 -14.70 -5.37
N ARG A 83 -8.52 -13.62 -5.04
CA ARG A 83 -7.92 -12.47 -4.38
C ARG A 83 -7.36 -12.89 -3.01
N PRO A 84 -6.12 -12.51 -2.66
CA PRO A 84 -5.59 -12.77 -1.33
C PRO A 84 -6.50 -12.13 -0.28
N ARG A 85 -6.89 -12.92 0.72
CA ARG A 85 -7.72 -12.42 1.82
C ARG A 85 -6.88 -11.47 2.71
N PRO A 86 -7.42 -10.32 3.15
CA PRO A 86 -6.79 -9.53 4.21
C PRO A 86 -6.62 -10.36 5.49
N ALA A 87 -5.60 -10.05 6.28
CA ALA A 87 -5.38 -10.71 7.55
C ALA A 87 -6.45 -10.29 8.57
N THR A 88 -7.21 -11.27 9.06
CA THR A 88 -8.13 -11.08 10.18
C THR A 88 -7.46 -11.47 11.49
N THR A 89 -7.81 -10.75 12.55
CA THR A 89 -7.29 -10.87 13.91
C THR A 89 -8.45 -10.64 14.87
N HIS A 90 -8.27 -10.95 16.15
CA HIS A 90 -9.27 -10.67 17.19
C HIS A 90 -9.75 -9.21 17.18
N ASP A 91 -8.85 -8.25 16.90
CA ASP A 91 -9.14 -6.82 17.05
C ASP A 91 -9.79 -6.18 15.80
N ASN A 92 -9.84 -6.90 14.67
CA ASN A 92 -10.44 -6.41 13.42
C ASN A 92 -11.50 -7.33 12.81
N GLN A 93 -11.66 -8.58 13.28
CA GLN A 93 -12.62 -9.54 12.71
C GLN A 93 -14.03 -8.95 12.65
N TRP A 94 -14.46 -8.29 13.73
CA TRP A 94 -15.78 -7.68 13.79
C TRP A 94 -16.04 -6.68 12.65
N TRP A 95 -15.01 -5.98 12.16
CA TRP A 95 -15.17 -5.02 11.06
C TRP A 95 -15.44 -5.71 9.74
N PHE A 96 -14.80 -6.86 9.49
CA PHE A 96 -15.10 -7.70 8.33
C PHE A 96 -16.49 -8.33 8.43
N ASP A 97 -16.93 -8.70 9.63
CA ASP A 97 -18.28 -9.21 9.86
C ASP A 97 -19.32 -8.14 9.50
N GLU A 98 -19.13 -6.87 9.92
CA GLU A 98 -20.01 -5.76 9.52
C GLU A 98 -20.04 -5.55 7.99
N LEU A 99 -18.89 -5.65 7.32
CA LEU A 99 -18.84 -5.57 5.86
C LEU A 99 -19.60 -6.71 5.19
N ASN A 100 -19.50 -7.93 5.70
CA ASN A 100 -20.26 -9.06 5.17
C ASN A 100 -21.78 -8.83 5.27
N GLU A 101 -22.21 -8.14 6.32
CA GLU A 101 -23.59 -7.67 6.52
C GLU A 101 -23.94 -6.39 5.73
N GLY A 102 -23.00 -5.84 4.95
CA GLY A 102 -23.23 -4.66 4.11
C GLY A 102 -23.14 -3.33 4.85
N ARG A 103 -22.56 -3.29 6.06
CA ARG A 103 -22.38 -2.06 6.85
C ARG A 103 -20.92 -1.63 6.85
N LEU A 104 -20.66 -0.36 6.54
CA LEU A 104 -19.35 0.24 6.71
C LEU A 104 -19.25 0.84 8.12
N CYS A 105 -18.37 0.32 8.94
CA CYS A 105 -18.23 0.79 10.33
C CYS A 105 -16.83 1.34 10.64
N ALA A 106 -16.76 2.16 11.68
CA ALA A 106 -15.54 2.56 12.36
C ALA A 106 -15.64 2.23 13.86
N GLN A 107 -14.50 2.28 14.56
CA GLN A 107 -14.45 2.00 15.99
C GLN A 107 -14.57 3.30 16.78
N ALA A 108 -15.56 3.40 17.66
CA ALA A 108 -15.73 4.53 18.58
C ALA A 108 -15.34 4.13 20.00
N CYS A 109 -14.54 4.94 20.70
CA CYS A 109 -14.27 4.69 22.12
C CYS A 109 -15.50 4.99 22.97
N ALA A 110 -15.96 4.04 23.78
CA ALA A 110 -17.14 4.23 24.63
C ALA A 110 -16.93 5.32 25.71
N ASP A 111 -15.68 5.50 26.16
CA ASP A 111 -15.37 6.45 27.24
C ASP A 111 -15.16 7.88 26.73
N CYS A 112 -14.33 8.08 25.70
CA CYS A 112 -14.00 9.43 25.20
C CYS A 112 -14.70 9.81 23.89
N GLY A 113 -15.41 8.89 23.24
CA GLY A 113 -16.13 9.14 21.99
C GLY A 113 -15.25 9.19 20.74
N ARG A 114 -13.91 9.07 20.85
CA ARG A 114 -13.01 9.14 19.70
C ARG A 114 -13.32 8.05 18.67
N VAL A 115 -13.56 8.47 17.43
CA VAL A 115 -13.80 7.58 16.29
C VAL A 115 -12.50 7.33 15.54
N ARG A 116 -12.23 6.07 15.16
CA ARG A 116 -10.96 5.71 14.51
C ARG A 116 -11.09 4.55 13.52
N PHE A 117 -10.17 4.58 12.57
CA PHE A 117 -9.77 3.47 11.71
C PHE A 117 -8.27 3.62 11.40
N PRO A 118 -7.48 2.52 11.32
CA PRO A 118 -7.84 1.12 11.54
C PRO A 118 -8.33 0.82 12.96
N THR A 119 -8.94 -0.35 13.14
CA THR A 119 -9.37 -0.82 14.47
C THR A 119 -8.16 -1.16 15.34
N GLY A 120 -8.34 -1.11 16.66
CA GLY A 120 -7.30 -1.52 17.60
C GLY A 120 -7.83 -1.75 19.01
N PRO A 121 -7.07 -2.46 19.87
CA PRO A 121 -7.54 -2.94 21.17
C PRO A 121 -7.66 -1.83 22.24
N LEU A 122 -7.01 -0.69 22.02
CA LEU A 122 -7.00 0.44 22.96
C LEU A 122 -7.30 1.75 22.25
N CYS A 123 -7.98 2.66 22.94
CA CYS A 123 -8.11 4.03 22.50
C CYS A 123 -6.74 4.75 22.60
N PRO A 124 -6.22 5.37 21.54
CA PRO A 124 -4.96 6.11 21.60
C PRO A 124 -5.05 7.43 22.38
N SER A 125 -6.24 7.85 22.81
CA SER A 125 -6.44 9.11 23.55
C SER A 125 -6.61 8.91 25.05
N CYS A 126 -7.37 7.90 25.47
CA CYS A 126 -7.63 7.64 26.90
C CYS A 126 -7.21 6.24 27.36
N HIS A 127 -6.67 5.40 26.47
CA HIS A 127 -6.28 4.02 26.75
C HIS A 127 -7.41 3.10 27.22
N SER A 128 -8.67 3.49 27.04
CA SER A 128 -9.80 2.61 27.28
C SER A 128 -9.81 1.42 26.33
N ARG A 129 -10.26 0.28 26.85
CA ARG A 129 -10.55 -0.95 26.11
C ARG A 129 -12.00 -1.00 25.62
N ALA A 130 -12.88 -0.16 26.17
CA ALA A 130 -14.29 -0.13 25.83
C ALA A 130 -14.50 0.61 24.51
N TYR A 131 -15.20 -0.03 23.58
CA TYR A 131 -15.52 0.54 22.28
C TYR A 131 -16.87 0.06 21.78
N ASP A 132 -17.49 0.92 20.97
CA ASP A 132 -18.68 0.63 20.20
C ASP A 132 -18.35 0.66 18.69
N LYS A 133 -19.27 0.12 17.90
CA LYS A 133 -19.24 0.21 16.44
C LYS A 133 -20.10 1.39 16.02
N VAL A 134 -19.57 2.26 15.17
CA VAL A 134 -20.34 3.37 14.58
C VAL A 134 -20.43 3.15 13.08
N GLU A 135 -21.64 3.24 12.54
CA GLU A 135 -21.87 3.17 11.09
C GLU A 135 -21.40 4.47 10.44
N MET A 136 -20.68 4.31 9.34
CA MET A 136 -20.08 5.40 8.58
C MET A 136 -20.85 5.61 7.28
N PRO A 137 -20.94 6.86 6.77
CA PRO A 137 -21.52 7.13 5.48
C PRO A 137 -20.81 6.36 4.36
N MET A 138 -21.56 5.94 3.35
CA MET A 138 -21.06 5.26 2.15
C MET A 138 -20.57 6.26 1.10
N SER A 139 -19.93 7.34 1.55
CA SER A 139 -19.45 8.44 0.72
C SER A 139 -18.22 9.10 1.32
N GLY A 140 -17.41 9.72 0.47
CA GLY A 140 -16.19 10.38 0.91
C GLY A 140 -15.45 11.09 -0.22
N THR A 141 -14.22 11.48 0.07
CA THR A 141 -13.35 12.18 -0.87
C THR A 141 -12.00 11.49 -0.97
N ILE A 142 -11.43 11.37 -2.17
CA ILE A 142 -10.07 10.84 -2.35
C ILE A 142 -9.07 11.78 -1.66
N HIS A 143 -8.43 11.30 -0.60
CA HIS A 143 -7.35 11.98 0.09
C HIS A 143 -6.03 11.88 -0.69
N SER A 144 -5.70 10.68 -1.15
CA SER A 144 -4.52 10.38 -1.96
C SER A 144 -4.73 9.06 -2.69
N TYR A 145 -3.94 8.78 -3.73
CA TYR A 145 -4.00 7.49 -4.44
C TYR A 145 -2.63 7.09 -4.99
N VAL A 146 -2.50 5.80 -5.29
CA VAL A 146 -1.40 5.24 -6.08
C VAL A 146 -1.97 4.32 -7.15
N VAL A 147 -1.27 4.22 -8.28
CA VAL A 147 -1.61 3.29 -9.35
C VAL A 147 -0.50 2.25 -9.45
N ALA A 148 -0.79 1.01 -9.04
CA ALA A 148 0.18 -0.06 -9.13
C ALA A 148 0.23 -0.58 -10.58
N HIS A 149 1.43 -0.57 -11.18
CA HIS A 149 1.68 -1.14 -12.51
C HIS A 149 2.51 -2.42 -12.45
N TYR A 150 3.52 -2.48 -11.57
CA TYR A 150 4.43 -3.62 -11.43
C TYR A 150 5.00 -3.75 -9.99
N PRO A 151 5.33 -4.96 -9.52
CA PRO A 151 5.07 -6.25 -10.16
C PRO A 151 3.59 -6.61 -10.12
N GLN A 152 3.12 -7.33 -11.14
CA GLN A 152 1.73 -7.75 -11.22
C GLN A 152 1.52 -9.03 -10.43
N VAL A 153 0.57 -9.01 -9.50
CA VAL A 153 0.02 -10.20 -8.85
C VAL A 153 -1.16 -10.75 -9.67
N PRO A 154 -1.19 -12.06 -10.00
CA PRO A 154 -2.20 -12.61 -10.91
C PRO A 154 -3.67 -12.42 -10.47
N SER A 155 -3.93 -12.26 -9.17
CA SER A 155 -5.29 -12.12 -8.65
C SER A 155 -5.94 -10.75 -8.90
N PHE A 156 -5.25 -9.80 -9.54
CA PHE A 156 -5.73 -8.44 -9.77
C PHE A 156 -5.62 -8.03 -11.23
N ASP A 157 -6.48 -7.12 -11.67
CA ASP A 157 -6.37 -6.45 -12.97
C ASP A 157 -5.49 -5.20 -12.84
N TYR A 158 -4.85 -4.82 -13.94
CA TYR A 158 -3.89 -3.71 -13.99
C TYR A 158 -4.22 -2.75 -15.14
N PRO A 159 -3.92 -1.43 -14.99
CA PRO A 159 -3.38 -0.77 -13.81
C PRO A 159 -4.34 -0.88 -12.60
N LEU A 160 -3.78 -0.98 -11.39
CA LEU A 160 -4.54 -1.21 -10.15
C LEU A 160 -4.54 0.04 -9.27
N PRO A 161 -5.58 0.89 -9.34
CA PRO A 161 -5.71 2.02 -8.44
C PRO A 161 -6.01 1.57 -7.02
N ILE A 162 -5.31 2.19 -6.07
CA ILE A 162 -5.52 2.05 -4.64
C ILE A 162 -5.69 3.47 -4.10
N VAL A 163 -6.86 3.74 -3.52
CA VAL A 163 -7.25 5.06 -3.03
C VAL A 163 -7.29 5.06 -1.51
N LEU A 164 -6.87 6.15 -0.91
CA LEU A 164 -7.11 6.48 0.48
C LEU A 164 -8.24 7.50 0.51
N VAL A 165 -9.36 7.14 1.13
CA VAL A 165 -10.59 7.96 1.14
C VAL A 165 -10.77 8.59 2.52
N ASP A 166 -10.90 9.91 2.58
CA ASP A 166 -11.48 10.63 3.72
C ASP A 166 -12.99 10.34 3.71
N ILE A 167 -13.46 9.51 4.65
CA ILE A 167 -14.89 9.16 4.76
C ILE A 167 -15.65 10.38 5.28
N ASP A 168 -16.83 10.64 4.71
CA ASP A 168 -17.66 11.74 5.20
C ASP A 168 -18.00 11.57 6.69
N PRO A 169 -18.12 12.67 7.44
CA PRO A 169 -18.46 12.60 8.86
C PRO A 169 -19.75 11.81 9.09
N GLY A 170 -19.69 10.79 9.94
CA GLY A 170 -20.85 10.03 10.38
C GLY A 170 -21.70 10.78 11.42
N THR A 171 -22.81 10.17 11.82
CA THR A 171 -23.61 10.68 12.93
C THR A 171 -22.80 10.62 14.24
N SER A 172 -22.97 11.62 15.10
CA SER A 172 -22.22 11.71 16.35
C SER A 172 -22.50 10.50 17.25
N HIS A 173 -21.48 9.70 17.55
CA HIS A 173 -21.57 8.68 18.58
C HIS A 173 -21.70 9.34 19.96
N ALA A 174 -22.70 8.91 20.75
CA ALA A 174 -22.93 9.32 22.13
C ALA A 174 -22.93 10.85 22.40
N GLY A 175 -23.39 11.65 21.44
CA GLY A 175 -23.44 13.12 21.58
C GLY A 175 -22.08 13.81 21.70
N LYS A 176 -20.98 13.08 21.46
CA LYS A 176 -19.62 13.64 21.43
C LYS A 176 -19.26 13.96 20.00
N THR A 177 -18.85 15.20 19.75
CA THR A 177 -18.46 15.68 18.43
C THR A 177 -17.11 15.09 18.05
N GLY A 178 -17.14 13.88 17.48
CA GLY A 178 -15.98 13.31 16.82
C GLY A 178 -15.73 14.05 15.52
N ASN A 179 -14.96 15.14 15.57
CA ASN A 179 -14.39 15.79 14.39
C ASN A 179 -13.21 14.97 13.79
N ASP A 180 -13.10 13.69 14.21
CA ASP A 180 -12.02 12.79 13.86
C ASP A 180 -12.20 12.33 12.41
N LYS A 181 -11.24 12.73 11.56
CA LYS A 181 -11.19 12.27 10.17
C LYS A 181 -10.89 10.77 10.13
N VAL A 182 -11.85 10.00 9.65
CA VAL A 182 -11.68 8.56 9.38
C VAL A 182 -11.22 8.39 7.94
N ARG A 183 -10.10 7.68 7.76
CA ARG A 183 -9.57 7.34 6.44
C ARG A 183 -9.55 5.84 6.23
N MET A 184 -9.98 5.40 5.06
CA MET A 184 -9.95 3.98 4.70
C MET A 184 -9.29 3.76 3.34
N ILE A 185 -8.51 2.69 3.23
CA ILE A 185 -7.89 2.27 1.96
C ILE A 185 -8.88 1.39 1.20
N MET A 186 -9.06 1.66 -0.09
CA MET A 186 -9.97 0.91 -0.96
C MET A 186 -9.33 0.71 -2.34
N ASN A 187 -9.75 -0.33 -3.05
CA ASN A 187 -9.61 -0.31 -4.51
C ASN A 187 -10.74 0.51 -5.12
N THR A 188 -10.49 1.04 -6.31
CA THR A 188 -11.58 1.58 -7.13
C THR A 188 -12.35 0.46 -7.81
N ALA A 189 -13.62 0.72 -8.11
CA ALA A 189 -14.41 -0.10 -9.01
C ALA A 189 -15.20 0.79 -9.97
N ASP A 190 -15.49 0.26 -11.17
CA ASP A 190 -16.32 0.90 -12.20
C ASP A 190 -15.96 2.37 -12.49
N SER A 191 -14.69 2.72 -12.32
CA SER A 191 -14.18 4.07 -12.46
C SER A 191 -12.99 4.03 -13.42
N PRO A 192 -12.97 4.86 -14.48
CA PRO A 192 -11.82 4.94 -15.36
C PRO A 192 -10.65 5.57 -14.60
N GLU A 193 -9.43 5.19 -14.95
CA GLU A 193 -8.22 5.77 -14.35
C GLU A 193 -8.16 7.29 -14.51
N SER A 194 -8.70 7.82 -15.62
CA SER A 194 -8.78 9.26 -15.88
C SER A 194 -9.65 10.04 -14.89
N ALA A 195 -10.52 9.37 -14.12
CA ALA A 195 -11.31 10.01 -13.07
C ALA A 195 -10.54 10.13 -11.74
N LEU A 196 -9.37 9.49 -11.60
CA LEU A 196 -8.57 9.57 -10.38
C LEU A 196 -8.00 10.99 -10.20
N ALA A 197 -8.51 11.68 -9.18
CA ALA A 197 -7.96 12.94 -8.73
C ALA A 197 -8.05 13.03 -7.21
N VAL A 198 -7.04 13.63 -6.58
CA VAL A 198 -7.14 14.05 -5.18
C VAL A 198 -8.27 15.07 -5.08
N GLY A 199 -9.14 14.92 -4.08
CA GLY A 199 -10.34 15.74 -3.93
C GLY A 199 -11.57 15.24 -4.68
N ALA A 200 -11.44 14.23 -5.55
CA ALA A 200 -12.60 13.65 -6.24
C ALA A 200 -13.57 13.01 -5.24
N ARG A 201 -14.87 13.20 -5.49
CA ARG A 201 -15.94 12.58 -4.70
C ARG A 201 -16.07 11.11 -5.05
N VAL A 202 -16.31 10.31 -4.03
CA VAL A 202 -16.54 8.88 -4.18
C VAL A 202 -17.79 8.44 -3.45
N ARG A 203 -18.48 7.50 -4.06
CA ARG A 203 -19.46 6.63 -3.43
C ARG A 203 -18.79 5.31 -3.08
N ILE A 204 -19.11 4.77 -1.93
CA ILE A 204 -18.54 3.51 -1.45
C ILE A 204 -19.57 2.41 -1.69
N GLU A 205 -19.11 1.28 -2.24
CA GLU A 205 -19.90 0.07 -2.36
C GLU A 205 -19.18 -1.10 -1.72
N ILE A 206 -19.92 -1.93 -0.98
CA ILE A 206 -19.40 -3.16 -0.41
C ILE A 206 -19.66 -4.29 -1.42
N ARG A 207 -18.59 -4.92 -1.91
CA ARG A 207 -18.66 -5.95 -2.96
C ARG A 207 -18.03 -7.25 -2.49
N ALA A 208 -18.63 -8.38 -2.89
CA ALA A 208 -18.06 -9.69 -2.66
C ALA A 208 -16.73 -9.82 -3.42
N THR A 209 -15.69 -10.20 -2.70
CA THR A 209 -14.37 -10.52 -3.29
C THR A 209 -14.10 -12.01 -3.34
N ASP A 210 -14.83 -12.78 -2.52
CA ASP A 210 -14.94 -14.24 -2.54
C ASP A 210 -16.27 -14.64 -1.86
N PRO A 211 -16.64 -15.95 -1.80
CA PRO A 211 -17.92 -16.37 -1.22
C PRO A 211 -18.19 -15.95 0.23
N ASP A 212 -17.15 -15.75 1.05
CA ASP A 212 -17.29 -15.50 2.49
C ASP A 212 -16.83 -14.09 2.90
N MET A 213 -16.42 -13.26 1.93
CA MET A 213 -15.87 -11.94 2.24
C MET A 213 -16.28 -10.86 1.24
N LYS A 214 -16.80 -9.77 1.79
CA LYS A 214 -17.03 -8.50 1.11
C LYS A 214 -16.03 -7.45 1.58
N LEU A 215 -15.61 -6.58 0.65
CA LEU A 215 -14.73 -5.44 0.93
C LEU A 215 -15.32 -4.17 0.34
N PRO A 216 -15.00 -2.98 0.90
CA PRO A 216 -15.44 -1.72 0.35
C PRO A 216 -14.60 -1.32 -0.86
N PHE A 217 -15.28 -0.81 -1.88
CA PHE A 217 -14.71 -0.27 -3.11
C PHE A 217 -15.17 1.18 -3.29
N ALA A 218 -14.27 2.02 -3.76
CA ALA A 218 -14.58 3.40 -4.10
C ALA A 218 -15.01 3.51 -5.57
N ILE A 219 -16.12 4.17 -5.82
CA ILE A 219 -16.61 4.51 -7.15
C ILE A 219 -16.54 6.02 -7.27
N ILE A 220 -15.77 6.49 -8.24
CA ILE A 220 -15.50 7.91 -8.42
C ILE A 220 -16.67 8.52 -9.18
N ASP A 221 -17.28 9.55 -8.60
CA ASP A 221 -18.36 10.27 -9.24
C ASP A 221 -17.78 11.04 -10.44
N SER A 222 -18.21 10.70 -11.65
CA SER A 222 -17.75 11.34 -12.90
C SER A 222 -18.29 12.77 -13.08
N THR A 223 -19.09 13.28 -12.13
CA THR A 223 -19.80 14.55 -12.21
C THR A 223 -18.96 15.78 -11.84
N GLY A 224 -17.67 15.64 -11.53
CA GLY A 224 -16.78 16.74 -11.18
C GLY A 224 -15.85 17.24 -12.29
N ALA A 225 -15.77 16.55 -13.43
CA ALA A 225 -14.91 16.96 -14.55
C ALA A 225 -15.66 17.91 -15.49
N THR A 226 -16.07 19.07 -14.99
CA THR A 226 -16.54 20.18 -15.85
C THR A 226 -15.45 21.24 -15.97
N SER A 227 -14.90 21.27 -17.19
CA SER A 227 -14.40 22.44 -17.94
C SER A 227 -13.08 23.08 -17.50
#